data_AF-A0A5K7S9I5-F1
#
_entry.id   AF-A0A5K7S9I5-F1
#
_cell.length_a   1.000
_cell.length_b   1.000
_cell.length_c   1.000
_cell.angle_alpha   90.00
_cell.angle_beta   90.00
_cell.angle_gamma   90.00
#
_symmetry.space_group_name_H-M   'P 1'
#
loop_
_entity.id
_entity.type
_entity.pdbx_description
1 polymer ?
#
loop_
_entity_poly.entity_id
_entity_poly.type
_entity_poly.pdbx_seq_one_letter_code
_entity_poly.pdbx_strand_id
1 'polypeptide(L)'
;MRKVLKKLVRNRMVILTILGVSLYLGISQFHISLWYILFYGIFLGVIFGKVFCRWVCPMGLIMEMMMSMGGEDSKIKQMYQYHKIGCPIAWISGLLNKYSIFRIKLNEDTCKNCGICDKKCYIVAMEPAKYSLYKPAMIKPGSSYTCSKCLQCVASCPNGSLTYKV
;
A
#
# COMPACT_ATOMS: atom_id res chain seq x y z
N MET A 1 -9.94 -3.64 -16.40
CA MET A 1 -9.50 -3.55 -14.98
C MET A 1 -8.12 -2.92 -14.77
N ARG A 2 -7.07 -3.33 -15.48
CA ARG A 2 -5.69 -2.88 -15.22
C ARG A 2 -5.41 -1.38 -15.44
N LYS A 3 -5.98 -0.77 -16.47
CA LYS A 3 -5.85 0.70 -16.71
C LYS A 3 -6.46 1.50 -15.54
N VAL A 4 -7.61 1.05 -15.02
CA VAL A 4 -8.28 1.64 -13.86
C VAL A 4 -7.40 1.49 -12.62
N LEU A 5 -6.87 0.31 -12.34
CA LEU A 5 -5.94 0.09 -11.22
C LEU A 5 -4.71 1.00 -11.32
N LYS A 6 -4.08 1.09 -12.51
CA LYS A 6 -2.93 1.99 -12.71
C LYS A 6 -3.30 3.44 -12.44
N LYS A 7 -4.45 3.90 -12.94
CA LYS A 7 -4.94 5.26 -12.71
C LYS A 7 -5.23 5.51 -11.22
N LEU A 8 -5.83 4.53 -10.55
CA LEU A 8 -6.21 4.60 -9.14
C LEU A 8 -4.99 4.57 -8.21
N VAL A 9 -3.98 3.74 -8.48
CA VAL A 9 -2.69 3.74 -7.75
C VAL A 9 -1.91 5.03 -7.97
N ARG A 10 -1.87 5.54 -9.22
CA ARG A 10 -1.13 6.76 -9.56
C ARG A 10 -1.79 8.01 -8.98
N ASN A 11 -3.12 8.09 -9.04
CA ASN A 11 -3.87 9.26 -8.58
C ASN A 11 -4.35 9.11 -7.13
N ARG A 12 -3.93 8.05 -6.43
CA ARG A 12 -4.29 7.73 -5.04
C ARG A 12 -4.23 8.94 -4.12
N MET A 13 -3.14 9.70 -4.17
CA MET A 13 -2.92 10.85 -3.28
C MET A 13 -4.00 11.91 -3.51
N VAL A 14 -4.27 12.26 -4.77
CA VAL A 14 -5.31 13.22 -5.15
C VAL A 14 -6.70 12.73 -4.73
N ILE A 15 -7.00 11.45 -4.96
CA ILE A 15 -8.29 10.84 -4.58
C ILE A 15 -8.49 10.93 -3.07
N LEU A 16 -7.47 10.60 -2.28
CA LEU A 16 -7.51 10.66 -0.82
C LEU A 16 -7.65 12.09 -0.29
N THR A 17 -6.94 13.07 -0.88
CA THR A 17 -7.08 14.48 -0.51
C THR A 17 -8.49 14.97 -0.79
N ILE A 18 -9.06 14.67 -1.96
CA ILE A 18 -10.42 15.08 -2.32
C ILE A 18 -11.45 14.44 -1.38
N LEU A 19 -11.33 13.14 -1.13
CA LEU A 19 -12.24 12.43 -0.23
C LEU A 19 -12.13 12.95 1.20
N GLY A 20 -10.92 13.22 1.68
CA GLY A 20 -10.68 13.80 3.01
C GLY A 20 -11.24 15.21 3.17
N VAL A 21 -11.03 16.10 2.19
CA VAL A 21 -11.61 17.45 2.18
C VAL A 21 -13.13 17.41 2.12
N SER A 22 -13.70 16.52 1.30
CA SER A 22 -15.16 16.33 1.23
C SER A 22 -15.74 15.84 2.56
N LEU A 23 -15.09 14.88 3.22
CA LEU A 23 -15.49 14.39 4.54
C LEU A 23 -15.40 15.49 5.61
N TYR A 24 -14.34 16.29 5.58
CA TYR A 24 -14.16 17.42 6.49
C TYR A 24 -15.26 18.47 6.33
N LEU A 25 -15.58 18.87 5.10
CA LEU A 25 -16.68 19.80 4.81
C LEU A 25 -18.03 19.23 5.28
N GLY A 26 -18.26 17.93 5.08
CA GLY A 26 -19.46 17.25 5.58
C GLY A 26 -19.55 17.27 7.11
N ILE A 27 -18.46 16.97 7.82
CA ILE A 27 -18.41 17.04 9.29
C ILE A 27 -18.70 18.46 9.79
N SER A 28 -18.12 19.47 9.13
CA SER A 28 -18.31 20.88 9.49
C SER A 28 -19.75 21.37 9.32
N GLN A 29 -20.53 20.78 8.41
CA GLN A 29 -21.93 21.16 8.16
C GLN A 29 -22.91 20.38 9.05
N PHE A 30 -22.61 19.13 9.39
CA PHE A 30 -23.55 18.22 10.06
C PHE A 30 -23.29 17.97 11.55
N HIS A 31 -22.29 18.63 12.17
CA HIS A 31 -21.91 18.42 13.59
C HIS A 31 -21.83 16.94 13.99
N ILE A 32 -21.29 16.09 13.11
CA ILE A 32 -21.19 14.64 13.35
C ILE A 32 -20.26 14.39 14.53
N SER A 33 -20.72 13.58 15.49
CA SER A 33 -19.96 13.23 16.69
C SER A 33 -18.71 12.42 16.33
N LEU A 34 -17.57 12.82 16.88
CA LEU A 34 -16.23 12.28 16.60
C LEU A 34 -16.14 10.75 16.86
N TRP A 35 -16.98 10.23 17.75
CA TRP A 35 -17.11 8.81 18.06
C TRP A 35 -17.51 7.94 16.86
N TYR A 36 -18.40 8.41 15.98
CA TYR A 36 -18.83 7.63 14.81
C TYR A 36 -17.67 7.41 13.82
N ILE A 37 -16.83 8.41 13.62
CA ILE A 37 -15.66 8.34 12.74
C ILE A 37 -14.64 7.35 13.30
N LEU A 38 -14.42 7.38 14.61
CA LEU A 38 -13.50 6.49 15.31
C LEU A 38 -13.95 5.02 15.22
N PHE A 39 -15.23 4.75 15.52
CA PHE A 39 -15.78 3.40 15.44
C PHE A 39 -15.70 2.82 14.03
N TYR A 40 -16.12 3.59 13.02
CA TYR A 40 -16.09 3.15 11.63
C TYR A 40 -14.66 2.96 11.11
N GLY A 41 -13.72 3.83 11.50
CA GLY A 41 -12.31 3.71 11.16
C GLY A 41 -11.65 2.46 11.74
N ILE A 42 -11.93 2.14 13.00
CA ILE A 42 -11.45 0.90 13.65
C ILE A 42 -12.06 -0.33 12.97
N PHE A 43 -13.37 -0.33 12.76
CA PHE A 43 -14.08 -1.42 12.11
C PHE A 43 -13.53 -1.73 10.71
N LEU A 44 -13.39 -0.71 9.86
CA LEU A 44 -12.78 -0.85 8.54
C LEU A 44 -11.30 -1.26 8.63
N GLY A 45 -10.55 -0.73 9.59
CA GLY A 45 -9.14 -1.07 9.80
C GLY A 45 -8.93 -2.55 10.13
N VAL A 46 -9.81 -3.14 10.95
CA VAL A 46 -9.77 -4.57 11.30
C VAL A 46 -10.13 -5.43 10.09
N ILE A 47 -11.17 -5.05 9.32
CA ILE A 47 -11.64 -5.85 8.17
C ILE A 47 -10.66 -5.79 6.99
N PHE A 48 -10.24 -4.60 6.59
CA PHE A 48 -9.41 -4.40 5.40
C PHE A 48 -7.90 -4.45 5.69
N GLY A 49 -7.51 -4.51 6.97
CA GLY A 49 -6.13 -4.65 7.41
C GLY A 49 -5.22 -3.59 6.79
N LYS A 50 -4.09 -4.01 6.21
CA LYS A 50 -3.06 -3.07 5.72
C LYS A 50 -3.46 -2.27 4.49
N VAL A 51 -4.43 -2.78 3.74
CA VAL A 51 -4.96 -2.03 2.59
C VAL A 51 -5.58 -0.72 3.10
N PHE A 52 -6.25 -0.73 4.24
CA PHE A 52 -6.82 0.48 4.86
C PHE A 52 -5.75 1.54 5.18
N CYS A 53 -4.64 1.14 5.81
CA CYS A 53 -3.55 2.08 6.17
C CYS A 53 -2.98 2.82 4.96
N ARG A 54 -3.00 2.20 3.78
CA ARG A 54 -2.44 2.78 2.56
C ARG A 54 -3.49 3.53 1.74
N TRP A 55 -4.72 3.04 1.71
CA TRP A 55 -5.77 3.49 0.79
C TRP A 55 -6.85 4.36 1.42
N VAL A 56 -6.94 4.42 2.75
CA VAL A 56 -7.98 5.15 3.48
C VAL A 56 -7.40 6.06 4.57
N CYS A 57 -6.31 5.64 5.24
CA CYS A 57 -5.76 6.38 6.36
C CYS A 57 -5.13 7.73 5.94
N PRO A 58 -5.59 8.88 6.49
CA PRO A 58 -5.08 10.21 6.16
C PRO A 58 -3.65 10.44 6.68
N MET A 59 -3.22 9.79 7.77
CA MET A 59 -1.84 9.90 8.24
C MET A 59 -0.82 9.34 7.23
N GLY A 60 -1.18 8.27 6.51
CA GLY A 60 -0.34 7.74 5.44
C GLY A 60 -0.16 8.71 4.27
N LEU A 61 -1.19 9.54 4.00
CA LEU A 61 -1.15 10.60 3.00
C LEU A 61 -0.20 11.73 3.41
N ILE A 62 -0.26 12.16 4.68
CA ILE A 62 0.57 13.25 5.22
C ILE A 62 2.04 12.88 5.12
N MET A 63 2.41 11.66 5.52
CA MET A 63 3.79 11.18 5.40
C MET A 63 4.24 11.14 3.93
N GLU A 64 3.41 10.66 3.02
CA GLU A 64 3.76 10.64 1.58
C GLU A 64 3.88 12.03 0.96
N MET A 65 3.07 12.98 1.41
CA MET A 65 3.16 14.37 1.01
C MET A 65 4.47 15.00 1.48
N MET A 66 4.81 14.80 2.75
CA MET A 66 6.06 15.28 3.35
C MET A 66 7.29 14.66 2.67
N MET A 67 7.19 13.38 2.29
CA MET A 67 8.21 12.66 1.53
C MET A 67 8.33 13.08 0.07
N SER A 68 7.34 13.79 -0.50
CA SER A 68 7.33 14.12 -1.92
C SER A 68 8.54 14.96 -2.35
N MET A 69 9.12 15.73 -1.40
CA MET A 69 10.25 16.63 -1.60
C MET A 69 11.63 15.94 -1.58
N GLY A 70 11.74 14.72 -1.04
CA GLY A 70 12.99 13.95 -1.06
C GLY A 70 13.10 13.08 -2.33
N GLY A 71 14.29 12.88 -2.89
CA GLY A 71 14.50 12.03 -4.08
C GLY A 71 13.96 10.58 -3.95
N GLU A 72 13.90 9.83 -5.05
CA GLU A 72 13.26 8.49 -5.11
C GLU A 72 13.81 7.51 -4.05
N ASP A 73 15.12 7.56 -3.75
CA ASP A 73 15.76 6.71 -2.74
C ASP A 73 15.32 7.03 -1.31
N SER A 74 15.17 8.33 -0.99
CA SER A 74 14.71 8.76 0.33
C SER A 74 13.25 8.35 0.58
N LYS A 75 12.40 8.37 -0.47
CA LYS A 75 11.01 7.91 -0.41
C LYS A 75 10.96 6.42 -0.09
N ILE A 76 11.78 5.62 -0.76
CA ILE A 76 11.87 4.18 -0.54
C ILE A 76 12.30 3.86 0.90
N LYS A 77 13.33 4.53 1.40
CA LYS A 77 13.87 4.31 2.76
C LYS A 77 12.86 4.66 3.85
N GLN A 78 12.22 5.82 3.75
CA GLN A 78 11.22 6.26 4.74
C GLN A 78 9.97 5.37 4.72
N MET A 79 9.52 4.93 3.53
CA MET A 79 8.38 4.03 3.40
C MET A 79 8.62 2.65 4.02
N TYR A 80 9.85 2.14 3.88
CA TYR A 80 10.29 0.92 4.55
C TYR A 80 10.31 1.10 6.06
N GLN A 81 10.92 2.19 6.55
CA GLN A 81 11.05 2.47 7.97
C GLN A 81 9.68 2.69 8.64
N TYR A 82 8.74 3.35 7.97
CA TYR A 82 7.36 3.51 8.46
C TYR A 82 6.61 2.18 8.58
N HIS A 83 6.73 1.26 7.63
CA HIS A 83 6.03 -0.04 7.75
C HIS A 83 6.80 -1.06 8.60
N LYS A 84 8.05 -0.77 8.95
CA LYS A 84 8.86 -1.55 9.87
C LYS A 84 8.69 -1.11 11.32
N ILE A 85 8.68 0.20 11.56
CA ILE A 85 8.70 0.83 12.90
C ILE A 85 7.38 1.55 13.24
N GLY A 86 6.56 1.88 12.24
CA GLY A 86 5.42 2.77 12.43
C GLY A 86 4.20 2.15 13.11
N CYS A 87 3.35 3.06 13.62
CA CYS A 87 2.01 2.94 14.21
C CYS A 87 1.60 1.58 14.80
N PRO A 88 1.15 1.51 16.07
CA PRO A 88 0.64 0.27 16.68
C PRO A 88 -0.42 -0.46 15.82
N ILE A 89 -1.23 0.29 15.08
CA ILE A 89 -2.24 -0.22 14.14
C ILE A 89 -1.59 -1.00 12.98
N ALA A 90 -0.43 -0.55 12.48
CA ALA A 90 0.32 -1.22 11.42
C ALA A 90 0.97 -2.54 11.91
N TRP A 91 1.33 -2.64 13.20
CA TRP A 91 1.83 -3.89 13.80
C TRP A 91 0.72 -4.92 14.02
N ILE A 92 -0.43 -4.50 14.56
CA ILE A 92 -1.61 -5.37 14.71
C ILE A 92 -2.05 -5.89 13.33
N SER A 93 -2.09 -5.00 12.34
CA SER A 93 -2.38 -5.32 10.94
C SER A 93 -1.24 -6.14 10.27
N GLY A 94 -0.01 -5.99 10.75
CA GLY A 94 1.18 -6.78 10.40
C GLY A 94 1.04 -8.25 10.74
N LEU A 95 0.56 -8.53 11.95
CA LEU A 95 0.27 -9.88 12.42
C LEU A 95 -0.89 -10.52 11.63
N LEU A 96 -1.94 -9.73 11.34
CA LEU A 96 -3.08 -10.14 10.52
C LEU A 96 -2.75 -10.27 9.02
N ASN A 97 -1.56 -9.87 8.57
CA ASN A 97 -1.13 -9.97 7.17
C ASN A 97 -1.07 -11.43 6.68
N LYS A 98 -0.87 -12.41 7.58
CA LYS A 98 -0.94 -13.85 7.26
C LYS A 98 -2.35 -14.26 6.78
N TYR A 99 -3.38 -13.63 7.33
CA TYR A 99 -4.79 -13.82 7.01
C TYR A 99 -5.33 -12.78 6.01
N SER A 100 -4.50 -11.83 5.56
CA SER A 100 -4.93 -10.83 4.59
C SER A 100 -5.41 -11.49 3.31
N ILE A 101 -6.68 -11.22 3.02
CA ILE A 101 -7.40 -11.63 1.81
C ILE A 101 -6.65 -11.16 0.55
N PHE A 102 -5.99 -9.99 0.62
CA PHE A 102 -5.28 -9.36 -0.48
C PHE A 102 -3.87 -9.92 -0.70
N ARG A 103 -3.77 -11.05 -1.43
CA ARG A 103 -2.49 -11.69 -1.79
C ARG A 103 -2.06 -11.32 -3.21
N ILE A 104 -0.79 -10.93 -3.36
CA ILE A 104 -0.15 -10.67 -4.65
C ILE A 104 0.34 -12.00 -5.20
N LYS A 105 -0.07 -12.35 -6.43
CA LYS A 105 0.35 -13.55 -7.15
C LYS A 105 1.10 -13.18 -8.42
N LEU A 106 2.15 -13.92 -8.71
CA LEU A 106 2.85 -13.89 -10.00
C LEU A 106 2.36 -15.09 -10.82
N ASN A 107 1.98 -14.85 -12.07
CA ASN A 107 1.87 -15.89 -13.08
C ASN A 107 3.24 -15.98 -13.80
N GLU A 108 3.89 -17.13 -13.69
CA GLU A 108 5.24 -17.35 -14.22
C GLU A 108 5.23 -17.48 -15.75
N ASP A 109 4.19 -18.10 -16.33
CA ASP A 109 4.05 -18.34 -17.77
C ASP A 109 4.06 -17.05 -18.60
N THR A 110 3.46 -15.98 -18.07
CA THR A 110 3.35 -14.68 -18.74
C THR A 110 4.47 -13.71 -18.35
N CYS A 111 5.32 -14.07 -17.37
CA CYS A 111 6.37 -13.22 -16.84
C CYS A 111 7.59 -13.20 -17.76
N LYS A 112 7.99 -12.01 -18.23
CA LYS A 112 9.23 -11.83 -19.02
C LYS A 112 10.47 -11.52 -18.17
N ASN A 113 10.43 -11.73 -16.86
CA ASN A 113 11.55 -11.50 -15.94
C ASN A 113 12.25 -10.12 -16.05
N CYS A 114 11.50 -9.07 -16.41
CA CYS A 114 12.03 -7.73 -16.68
C CYS A 114 12.47 -6.90 -15.44
N GLY A 115 12.15 -7.34 -14.21
CA GLY A 115 12.56 -6.67 -12.98
C GLY A 115 11.92 -5.31 -12.63
N ILE A 116 11.03 -4.76 -13.46
CA ILE A 116 10.37 -3.45 -13.21
C ILE A 116 9.59 -3.43 -11.89
N CYS A 117 8.97 -4.56 -11.54
CA CYS A 117 8.21 -4.72 -10.30
C CYS A 117 9.09 -4.61 -9.03
N ASP A 118 10.34 -5.07 -9.10
CA ASP A 118 11.30 -5.00 -7.99
C ASP A 118 11.80 -3.58 -7.78
N LYS A 119 12.12 -2.86 -8.87
CA LYS A 119 12.53 -1.44 -8.81
C LYS A 119 11.48 -0.55 -8.15
N LYS A 120 10.19 -0.86 -8.33
CA LYS A 120 9.08 -0.10 -7.73
C LYS A 120 8.64 -0.64 -6.36
N CYS A 121 9.22 -1.74 -5.89
CA CYS A 121 8.90 -2.28 -4.57
C CYS A 121 9.95 -1.81 -3.55
N TYR A 122 9.53 -0.93 -2.64
CA TYR A 122 10.42 -0.42 -1.58
C TYR A 122 11.00 -1.50 -0.66
N ILE A 123 10.35 -2.66 -0.52
CA ILE A 123 10.91 -3.78 0.26
C ILE A 123 12.10 -4.39 -0.48
N VAL A 124 11.94 -4.63 -1.79
CA VAL A 124 13.00 -5.21 -2.61
C VAL A 124 14.15 -4.22 -2.76
N ALA A 125 13.87 -2.94 -2.90
CA ALA A 125 14.90 -1.91 -2.96
C ALA A 125 15.73 -1.81 -1.65
N MET A 126 15.13 -2.13 -0.50
CA MET A 126 15.80 -2.08 0.81
C MET A 126 16.47 -3.40 1.22
N GLU A 127 15.92 -4.54 0.80
CA GLU A 127 16.46 -5.88 1.09
C GLU A 127 16.54 -6.74 -0.20
N PRO A 128 17.35 -6.32 -1.20
CA PRO A 128 17.38 -6.97 -2.53
C PRO A 128 17.95 -8.39 -2.52
N ALA A 129 18.73 -8.74 -1.50
CA ALA A 129 19.28 -10.09 -1.33
C ALA A 129 18.24 -11.10 -0.84
N LYS A 130 17.13 -10.64 -0.23
CA LYS A 130 16.14 -11.51 0.42
C LYS A 130 14.83 -11.59 -0.35
N TYR A 131 14.40 -10.48 -0.95
CA TYR A 131 13.10 -10.38 -1.60
C TYR A 131 13.20 -10.12 -3.09
N SER A 132 12.32 -10.76 -3.86
CA SER A 132 12.06 -10.43 -5.26
C SER A 132 10.64 -10.84 -5.62
N LEU A 133 10.00 -10.10 -6.54
CA LEU A 133 8.70 -10.47 -7.07
C LEU A 133 8.80 -11.43 -8.25
N TYR A 134 9.80 -11.29 -9.11
CA TYR A 134 9.92 -12.08 -10.34
C TYR A 134 10.83 -13.31 -10.19
N LYS A 135 11.82 -13.30 -9.30
CA LYS A 135 12.68 -14.47 -9.08
C LYS A 135 11.94 -15.56 -8.29
N PRO A 136 11.96 -16.83 -8.72
CA PRO A 136 11.26 -17.92 -8.03
C PRO A 136 11.98 -18.35 -6.73
N ALA A 137 13.31 -18.34 -6.70
CA ALA A 137 14.12 -18.75 -5.55
C ALA A 137 14.09 -17.76 -4.35
N MET A 138 13.47 -16.58 -4.51
CA MET A 138 13.46 -15.52 -3.50
C MET A 138 12.09 -15.38 -2.84
N ILE A 139 12.09 -14.86 -1.61
CA ILE A 139 10.87 -14.66 -0.84
C ILE A 139 10.06 -13.52 -1.49
N LYS A 140 8.76 -13.73 -1.68
CA LYS A 140 7.89 -12.68 -2.24
C LYS A 140 7.67 -11.60 -1.18
N PRO A 141 7.93 -10.30 -1.47
CA PRO A 141 7.77 -9.22 -0.48
C PRO A 141 6.32 -9.07 0.00
N GLY A 142 5.33 -9.57 -0.76
CA GLY A 142 3.91 -9.50 -0.40
C GLY A 142 3.51 -10.23 0.89
N SER A 143 4.31 -11.20 1.36
CA SER A 143 4.09 -11.90 2.63
C SER A 143 4.85 -11.25 3.80
N SER A 144 5.78 -10.32 3.54
CA SER A 144 6.53 -9.63 4.58
C SER A 144 5.63 -8.75 5.45
N TYR A 145 5.94 -8.69 6.75
CA TYR A 145 5.30 -7.76 7.69
C TYR A 145 5.53 -6.29 7.30
N THR A 146 6.53 -5.97 6.50
CA THR A 146 6.78 -4.60 6.01
C THR A 146 5.93 -4.24 4.80
N CYS A 147 5.20 -5.18 4.19
CA CYS A 147 4.42 -4.91 2.98
C CYS A 147 3.16 -4.13 3.30
N SER A 148 3.03 -2.96 2.68
CA SER A 148 1.91 -2.03 2.81
C SER A 148 0.75 -2.31 1.86
N LYS A 149 0.91 -3.29 0.96
CA LYS A 149 -0.05 -3.60 -0.11
C LYS A 149 -0.41 -2.35 -0.94
N CYS A 150 0.60 -1.52 -1.25
CA CYS A 150 0.44 -0.34 -2.11
C CYS A 150 0.11 -0.66 -3.58
N LEU A 151 0.28 -1.92 -4.00
CA LEU A 151 0.03 -2.42 -5.35
C LEU A 151 0.84 -1.73 -6.46
N GLN A 152 1.90 -0.98 -6.12
CA GLN A 152 2.76 -0.32 -7.11
C GLN A 152 3.41 -1.33 -8.05
N CYS A 153 3.82 -2.51 -7.56
CA CYS A 153 4.38 -3.57 -8.40
C CYS A 153 3.38 -4.18 -9.38
N VAL A 154 2.10 -4.32 -8.98
CA VAL A 154 1.01 -4.78 -9.85
C VAL A 154 0.70 -3.73 -10.92
N ALA A 155 0.69 -2.45 -10.53
CA ALA A 155 0.46 -1.34 -11.45
C ALA A 155 1.64 -1.11 -12.42
N SER A 156 2.89 -1.30 -11.99
CA SER A 156 4.08 -1.06 -12.80
C SER A 156 4.45 -2.22 -13.72
N CYS A 157 3.96 -3.44 -13.46
CA CYS A 157 4.15 -4.57 -14.37
C CYS A 157 3.72 -4.14 -15.80
N PRO A 158 4.44 -4.52 -16.87
CA PRO A 158 4.04 -4.26 -18.25
C PRO A 158 3.15 -5.38 -18.84
N ASN A 159 3.45 -6.65 -18.55
CA ASN A 159 2.69 -7.79 -19.11
C ASN A 159 1.46 -8.20 -18.30
N GLY A 160 1.37 -7.81 -17.04
CA GLY A 160 0.20 -8.11 -16.20
C GLY A 160 0.31 -9.44 -15.49
N SER A 161 1.51 -9.99 -15.45
CA SER A 161 1.87 -11.23 -14.78
C SER A 161 1.68 -11.15 -13.27
N LEU A 162 1.73 -9.94 -12.69
CA LEU A 162 1.38 -9.72 -11.28
C LEU A 162 -0.10 -9.36 -11.14
N THR A 163 -0.81 -10.09 -10.29
CA THR A 163 -2.21 -9.87 -9.95
C THR A 163 -2.39 -9.82 -8.43
N TYR A 164 -3.50 -9.27 -7.97
CA TYR A 164 -3.93 -9.36 -6.58
C TYR A 164 -5.25 -10.11 -6.53
N LYS A 165 -5.38 -11.08 -5.61
CA LYS A 165 -6.64 -11.76 -5.34
C LYS A 165 -7.34 -11.03 -4.19
N VAL A 166 -8.62 -10.73 -4.38
CA VAL A 166 -9.57 -10.29 -3.34
C VAL A 166 -10.37 -11.51 -2.87
#